data_AF-A0A497Q4C6-F1
#
_entry.id   AF-A0A497Q4C6-F1
#
_cell.length_a   1.000
_cell.length_b   1.000
_cell.length_c   1.000
_cell.angle_alpha   90.00
_cell.angle_beta   90.00
_cell.angle_gamma   90.00
#
_symmetry.space_group_name_H-M   'P 1'
#
loop_
_entity.id
_entity.type
_entity.pdbx_description
1 polymer ?
#
loop_
_entity_poly.entity_id
_entity_poly.type
_entity_poly.pdbx_seq_one_letter_code
_entity_poly.pdbx_strand_id
1 'polypeptide(L)'
;MKKTPAVLIVLFLIVSVSVRLSGAYRVALTRPAARTVTEIVAFSHNVLLSTDDSLYAHHVETTMAIGDKGQISVGWKDAMSHNGGGYRVSMVVSQDGGVSWSRPQYVPMFGGLETRQSDPWMVWHNGTLYYAYLEFTEDSGFTQI
;
A
#
# COMPACT_ATOMS: atom_id res chain seq x y z
N MET A 1 24.21 -4.17 -62.66
CA MET A 1 25.09 -3.63 -61.59
C MET A 1 24.68 -4.25 -60.26
N LYS A 2 25.46 -5.23 -59.74
CA LYS A 2 25.24 -5.82 -58.41
C LYS A 2 26.08 -5.04 -57.40
N LYS A 3 25.46 -4.50 -56.35
CA LYS A 3 26.16 -3.81 -55.24
C LYS A 3 26.64 -4.86 -54.24
N THR A 4 27.95 -4.91 -54.00
CA THR A 4 28.56 -5.69 -52.92
C THR A 4 28.42 -4.92 -51.62
N PRO A 5 27.97 -5.51 -50.49
CA PRO A 5 27.97 -4.81 -49.22
C PRO A 5 29.39 -4.83 -48.63
N ALA A 6 29.87 -3.67 -48.16
CA ALA A 6 31.09 -3.57 -47.40
C ALA A 6 30.83 -3.97 -45.95
N VAL A 7 31.66 -4.86 -45.40
CA VAL A 7 31.66 -5.24 -43.99
C VAL A 7 32.66 -4.34 -43.25
N LEU A 8 32.21 -3.65 -42.21
CA LEU A 8 33.05 -2.84 -41.32
C LEU A 8 33.52 -3.72 -40.16
N ILE A 9 34.83 -3.94 -40.04
CA ILE A 9 35.45 -4.64 -38.91
C ILE A 9 36.04 -3.58 -37.98
N VAL A 10 35.50 -3.48 -36.76
CA VAL A 10 36.02 -2.59 -35.72
C VAL A 10 36.97 -3.41 -34.83
N LEU A 11 38.26 -3.11 -34.88
CA LEU A 11 39.27 -3.69 -33.99
C LEU A 11 39.32 -2.88 -32.69
N PHE A 12 39.02 -3.50 -31.55
CA PHE A 12 39.23 -2.89 -30.24
C PHE A 12 40.67 -3.12 -29.78
N LEU A 13 41.43 -2.04 -29.63
CA LEU A 13 42.77 -2.07 -29.04
C LEU A 13 42.63 -2.12 -27.52
N ILE A 14 42.97 -3.24 -26.89
CA ILE A 14 43.04 -3.34 -25.42
C ILE A 14 44.43 -2.88 -24.99
N VAL A 15 44.53 -1.67 -24.44
CA VAL A 15 45.75 -1.18 -23.80
C VAL A 15 45.72 -1.62 -22.33
N SER A 16 46.50 -2.63 -22.00
CA SER A 16 46.68 -3.10 -20.62
C SER A 16 47.70 -2.21 -19.91
N VAL A 17 47.24 -1.33 -19.00
CA VAL A 17 48.14 -0.58 -18.11
C VAL A 17 48.35 -1.40 -16.84
N SER A 18 49.56 -1.89 -16.60
CA SER A 18 49.93 -2.55 -15.34
C SER A 18 50.46 -1.51 -14.35
N VAL A 19 49.70 -1.20 -13.30
CA VAL A 19 50.16 -0.37 -12.18
C VAL A 19 50.81 -1.27 -11.13
N ARG A 20 52.11 -1.07 -10.86
CA ARG A 20 52.77 -1.69 -9.71
C ARG A 20 52.55 -0.80 -8.48
N LEU A 21 51.77 -1.30 -7.52
CA LEU A 21 51.62 -0.67 -6.21
C LEU A 21 52.74 -1.15 -5.29
N SER A 22 53.80 -0.34 -5.13
CA SER A 22 54.81 -0.52 -4.08
C SER A 22 54.52 0.45 -2.94
N GLY A 23 53.75 0.01 -1.97
CA GLY A 23 53.49 0.76 -0.74
C GLY A 23 52.78 -0.11 0.28
N ALA A 24 53.32 -0.19 1.50
CA ALA A 24 52.64 -0.83 2.61
C ALA A 24 51.45 0.05 3.05
N TYR A 25 50.28 -0.18 2.46
CA TYR A 25 49.04 0.46 2.89
C TYR A 25 48.63 -0.12 4.24
N ARG A 26 48.83 0.65 5.32
CA ARG A 26 48.15 0.35 6.59
C ARG A 26 46.68 0.74 6.43
N VAL A 27 45.84 -0.26 6.20
CA VAL A 27 44.38 -0.11 6.28
C VAL A 27 44.04 0.02 7.76
N ALA A 28 43.70 1.24 8.19
CA ALA A 28 43.02 1.42 9.46
C ALA A 28 41.60 0.86 9.30
N LEU A 29 41.31 -0.28 9.94
CA LEU A 29 39.96 -0.78 10.09
C LEU A 29 39.22 0.16 11.05
N THR A 30 38.60 1.21 10.52
CA THR A 30 37.59 1.94 11.26
C THR A 30 36.41 1.00 11.45
N ARG A 31 36.21 0.53 12.69
CA ARG A 31 35.00 -0.19 13.07
C ARG A 31 33.82 0.70 12.65
N PRO A 32 32.89 0.22 11.80
CA PRO A 32 31.70 0.99 11.51
C PRO A 32 31.06 1.38 12.83
N ALA A 33 30.65 2.63 12.98
CA ALA A 33 29.86 3.05 14.13
C ALA A 33 28.76 2.00 14.33
N ALA A 34 28.63 1.49 15.56
CA ALA A 34 27.60 0.51 15.87
C ALA A 34 26.28 1.09 15.38
N ARG A 35 25.69 0.47 14.33
CA ARG A 35 24.39 0.88 13.82
C ARG A 35 23.48 0.87 15.03
N THR A 36 22.91 2.03 15.38
CA THR A 36 21.87 2.09 16.40
C THR A 36 20.84 1.05 15.97
N VAL A 37 20.76 -0.05 16.71
CA VAL A 37 19.67 -1.00 16.53
C VAL A 37 18.49 -0.20 17.00
N THR A 38 17.73 0.37 16.06
CA THR A 38 16.39 0.85 16.36
C THR A 38 15.71 -0.35 16.98
N GLU A 39 15.46 -0.26 18.28
CA GLU A 39 14.72 -1.29 18.98
C GLU A 39 13.42 -1.46 18.18
N ILE A 40 13.21 -2.65 17.63
CA ILE A 40 11.95 -2.95 16.96
C ILE A 40 10.93 -3.05 18.09
N VAL A 41 10.29 -1.93 18.40
CA VAL A 41 9.07 -1.94 19.20
C VAL A 41 8.02 -2.59 18.31
N ALA A 42 7.90 -3.92 18.46
CA ALA A 42 7.17 -4.75 17.51
C ALA A 42 5.66 -4.43 17.47
N PHE A 43 5.11 -3.83 18.53
CA PHE A 43 3.69 -3.56 18.65
C PHE A 43 3.42 -2.22 19.36
N SER A 44 2.50 -1.44 18.80
CA SER A 44 1.87 -0.31 19.49
C SER A 44 0.70 -0.80 20.36
N HIS A 45 0.01 0.14 21.02
CA HIS A 45 -1.29 -0.13 21.59
C HIS A 45 -2.33 -0.44 20.48
N ASN A 46 -3.38 -1.18 20.83
CA ASN A 46 -4.51 -1.43 19.93
C ASN A 46 -5.30 -0.13 19.72
N VAL A 47 -5.67 0.15 18.47
CA VAL A 47 -6.48 1.31 18.11
C VAL A 47 -7.77 0.82 17.45
N LEU A 48 -8.91 1.24 17.99
CA LEU A 48 -10.21 1.03 17.35
C LEU A 48 -10.42 2.15 16.31
N LEU A 49 -10.45 1.79 15.03
CA LEU A 49 -10.57 2.74 13.92
C LEU A 49 -12.01 2.90 13.41
N SER A 50 -12.76 1.81 13.38
CA SER A 50 -14.19 1.85 13.07
C SER A 50 -14.93 2.54 14.21
N THR A 51 -15.78 3.49 13.88
CA THR A 51 -16.59 4.20 14.88
C THR A 51 -17.48 3.24 15.63
N ASP A 52 -17.67 3.49 16.93
CA ASP A 52 -18.92 3.14 17.62
C ASP A 52 -19.99 4.14 17.16
N ASP A 53 -20.34 4.14 15.87
CA ASP A 53 -21.26 5.15 15.30
C ASP A 53 -22.71 4.92 15.73
N SER A 54 -22.97 3.81 16.45
CA SER A 54 -24.31 3.35 16.85
C SER A 54 -25.28 3.13 15.67
N LEU A 55 -24.83 3.32 14.43
CA LEU A 55 -25.61 3.12 13.21
C LEU A 55 -25.48 1.67 12.75
N TYR A 56 -24.29 1.09 12.89
CA TYR A 56 -24.01 -0.29 12.47
C TYR A 56 -23.45 -1.12 13.62
N ALA A 57 -23.99 -2.33 13.77
CA ALA A 57 -23.57 -3.24 14.83
C ALA A 57 -22.24 -3.97 14.53
N HIS A 58 -21.82 -3.98 13.26
CA HIS A 58 -20.65 -4.74 12.81
C HIS A 58 -19.82 -3.97 11.78
N HIS A 59 -18.50 -4.08 11.94
CA HIS A 59 -17.49 -3.52 11.06
C HIS A 59 -16.55 -4.66 10.63
N VAL A 60 -16.61 -5.06 9.36
CA VAL A 60 -15.93 -6.27 8.86
C VAL A 60 -15.23 -6.00 7.52
N GLU A 61 -14.56 -7.00 6.96
CA GLU A 61 -13.88 -6.90 5.66
C GLU A 61 -12.92 -5.70 5.60
N THR A 62 -11.90 -5.73 6.44
CA THR A 62 -10.95 -4.61 6.54
C THR A 62 -9.96 -4.62 5.37
N THR A 63 -9.60 -3.43 4.93
CA THR A 63 -8.54 -3.21 3.93
C THR A 63 -7.66 -2.05 4.37
N MET A 64 -6.39 -2.04 3.95
CA MET A 64 -5.48 -0.92 4.21
C MET A 64 -4.54 -0.67 3.03
N ALA A 65 -4.07 0.58 2.92
CA ALA A 65 -2.99 0.96 2.02
C ALA A 65 -2.09 2.00 2.69
N ILE A 66 -0.78 1.93 2.40
CA ILE A 66 0.22 2.87 2.92
C ILE A 66 0.79 3.65 1.74
N GLY A 67 0.78 4.97 1.84
CA GLY A 67 1.32 5.84 0.80
C GLY A 67 2.82 6.11 0.95
N ASP A 68 3.39 6.72 -0.08
CA ASP A 68 4.85 6.93 -0.21
C ASP A 68 5.46 7.77 0.92
N LYS A 69 4.63 8.58 1.60
CA LYS A 69 5.02 9.43 2.74
C LYS A 69 4.67 8.83 4.10
N GLY A 70 4.22 7.58 4.15
CA GLY A 70 3.82 6.91 5.39
C GLY A 70 2.40 7.25 5.87
N GLN A 71 1.60 7.97 5.05
CA GLN A 71 0.16 8.09 5.30
C GLN A 71 -0.49 6.71 5.25
N ILE A 72 -1.42 6.44 6.17
CA ILE A 72 -2.09 5.14 6.27
C ILE A 72 -3.58 5.36 6.01
N SER A 73 -4.14 4.64 5.05
CA SER A 73 -5.59 4.60 4.80
C SER A 73 -6.11 3.23 5.20
N VAL A 74 -7.20 3.20 5.95
CA VAL A 74 -7.86 1.96 6.39
C VAL A 74 -9.34 2.08 6.07
N GLY A 75 -9.94 1.02 5.55
CA GLY A 75 -11.36 0.94 5.24
C GLY A 75 -11.99 -0.38 5.67
N TRP A 76 -13.31 -0.40 5.73
CA TRP A 76 -14.11 -1.55 6.16
C TRP A 76 -15.54 -1.46 5.61
N LYS A 77 -16.24 -2.59 5.70
CA LYS A 77 -17.68 -2.72 5.48
C LYS A 77 -18.43 -2.48 6.79
N ASP A 78 -19.45 -1.64 6.74
CA ASP A 78 -20.42 -1.43 7.81
C ASP A 78 -21.63 -2.36 7.59
N ALA A 79 -22.08 -3.06 8.63
CA ALA A 79 -23.17 -4.04 8.55
C ALA A 79 -24.03 -4.13 9.82
N MET A 80 -25.29 -4.57 9.66
CA MET A 80 -26.21 -4.80 10.78
C MET A 80 -26.04 -6.17 11.45
N SER A 81 -25.38 -7.12 10.79
CA SER A 81 -25.02 -8.43 11.37
C SER A 81 -23.59 -8.84 10.97
N HIS A 82 -22.97 -9.73 11.76
CA HIS A 82 -21.60 -10.19 11.51
C HIS A 82 -21.43 -11.01 10.21
N ASN A 83 -22.53 -11.49 9.62
CA ASN A 83 -22.56 -12.34 8.42
C ASN A 83 -23.53 -11.81 7.34
N GLY A 84 -24.02 -10.58 7.50
CA GLY A 84 -25.00 -9.97 6.60
C GLY A 84 -24.36 -9.28 5.41
N GLY A 85 -25.19 -8.87 4.46
CA GLY A 85 -24.81 -7.94 3.40
C GLY A 85 -24.34 -6.61 3.99
N GLY A 86 -23.39 -5.97 3.32
CA GLY A 86 -22.93 -4.63 3.71
C GLY A 86 -24.01 -3.57 3.52
N TYR A 87 -23.87 -2.46 4.23
CA TYR A 87 -24.74 -1.30 4.11
C TYR A 87 -23.98 -0.10 3.57
N ARG A 88 -22.80 0.16 4.14
CA ARG A 88 -21.90 1.23 3.73
C ARG A 88 -20.47 0.71 3.71
N VAL A 89 -19.63 1.42 2.97
CA VAL A 89 -18.19 1.26 3.04
C VAL A 89 -17.60 2.55 3.59
N SER A 90 -16.71 2.39 4.57
CA SER A 90 -16.13 3.50 5.33
C SER A 90 -14.60 3.52 5.20
N MET A 91 -14.00 4.66 5.51
CA MET A 91 -12.54 4.80 5.65
C MET A 91 -12.11 5.86 6.65
N VAL A 92 -10.90 5.70 7.17
CA VAL A 92 -10.13 6.71 7.90
C VAL A 92 -8.73 6.84 7.31
N VAL A 93 -8.11 7.99 7.56
CA VAL A 93 -6.75 8.28 7.14
C VAL A 93 -5.93 8.80 8.32
N SER A 94 -4.71 8.31 8.45
CA SER A 94 -3.65 8.90 9.26
C SER A 94 -2.61 9.55 8.36
N GLN A 95 -2.18 10.76 8.73
CA GLN A 95 -1.12 11.50 8.04
C GLN A 95 0.21 11.45 8.80
N ASP A 96 0.24 10.83 9.98
CA ASP A 96 1.34 10.86 10.95
C ASP A 96 1.78 9.46 11.40
N GLY A 97 1.63 8.47 10.51
CA GLY A 97 2.11 7.10 10.75
C GLY A 97 1.28 6.33 11.78
N GLY A 98 0.01 6.68 11.95
CA GLY A 98 -0.95 6.00 12.83
C GLY A 98 -1.07 6.59 14.24
N VAL A 99 -0.45 7.75 14.49
CA VAL A 99 -0.54 8.45 15.79
C VAL A 99 -1.92 9.09 15.97
N SER A 100 -2.44 9.71 14.91
CA SER A 100 -3.79 10.27 14.87
C SER A 100 -4.52 9.87 13.58
N TRP A 101 -5.85 9.86 13.66
CA TRP A 101 -6.75 9.38 12.61
C TRP A 101 -7.87 10.39 12.34
N SER A 102 -8.30 10.48 11.09
CA SER A 102 -9.50 11.23 10.73
C SER A 102 -10.75 10.62 11.38
N ARG A 103 -11.86 11.38 11.38
CA ARG A 103 -13.18 10.78 11.59
C ARG A 103 -13.49 9.80 10.43
N PRO A 104 -14.25 8.72 10.66
CA PRO A 104 -14.69 7.87 9.57
C PRO A 104 -15.51 8.64 8.54
N GLN A 105 -15.28 8.32 7.27
CA GLN A 105 -15.98 8.91 6.14
C GLN A 105 -16.54 7.76 5.29
N TYR A 106 -17.80 7.89 4.90
CA TYR A 106 -18.37 6.94 3.95
C TYR A 106 -17.89 7.23 2.53
N VAL A 107 -17.67 6.17 1.75
CA VAL A 107 -17.46 6.33 0.31
C VAL A 107 -18.75 6.80 -0.38
N PRO A 108 -18.65 7.48 -1.53
CA PRO A 108 -19.83 7.89 -2.30
C PRO A 108 -20.73 6.71 -2.64
N MET A 109 -22.04 6.94 -2.73
CA MET A 109 -23.01 5.97 -3.27
C MET A 109 -23.50 6.48 -4.61
N PHE A 110 -23.33 5.70 -5.68
CA PHE A 110 -23.58 6.18 -7.03
C PHE A 110 -24.94 5.76 -7.60
N GLY A 111 -25.50 4.66 -7.11
CA GLY A 111 -26.80 4.09 -7.43
C GLY A 111 -27.93 4.57 -6.53
N GLY A 112 -27.64 5.46 -5.57
CA GLY A 112 -28.64 6.10 -4.72
C GLY A 112 -28.98 5.32 -3.44
N LEU A 113 -29.95 5.83 -2.68
CA LEU A 113 -30.26 5.37 -1.31
C LEU A 113 -30.78 3.93 -1.20
N GLU A 114 -31.19 3.33 -2.31
CA GLU A 114 -31.69 1.94 -2.37
C GLU A 114 -30.57 0.92 -2.60
N THR A 115 -29.33 1.39 -2.79
CA THR A 115 -28.16 0.51 -2.93
C THR A 115 -27.43 0.31 -1.61
N ARG A 116 -26.64 -0.76 -1.58
CA ARG A 116 -25.77 -1.19 -0.50
C ARG A 116 -24.35 -1.33 -1.00
N GLN A 117 -23.39 -1.27 -0.08
CA GLN A 117 -21.96 -1.37 -0.39
C GLN A 117 -21.26 -2.45 0.42
N SER A 118 -20.29 -3.14 -0.17
CA SER A 118 -19.56 -4.27 0.45
C SER A 118 -18.17 -4.47 -0.17
N ASP A 119 -17.39 -5.39 0.39
CA ASP A 119 -16.14 -5.91 -0.17
C ASP A 119 -15.12 -4.81 -0.57
N PRO A 120 -14.75 -3.94 0.38
CA PRO A 120 -13.78 -2.87 0.13
C PRO A 120 -12.38 -3.42 -0.14
N TRP A 121 -11.69 -2.83 -1.12
CA TRP A 121 -10.28 -3.10 -1.38
C TRP A 121 -9.52 -1.82 -1.76
N MET A 122 -8.43 -1.56 -1.04
CA MET A 122 -7.55 -0.42 -1.26
C MET A 122 -6.20 -0.82 -1.82
N VAL A 123 -5.65 0.02 -2.70
CA VAL A 123 -4.25 -0.03 -3.12
C VAL A 123 -3.68 1.38 -3.28
N TRP A 124 -2.45 1.58 -2.85
CA TRP A 124 -1.70 2.78 -3.16
C TRP A 124 -0.81 2.57 -4.39
N HIS A 125 -0.86 3.50 -5.32
CA HIS A 125 0.02 3.47 -6.49
C HIS A 125 0.30 4.88 -7.02
N ASN A 126 1.58 5.23 -7.17
CA ASN A 126 2.05 6.49 -7.77
C ASN A 126 1.33 7.74 -7.23
N GLY A 127 1.34 7.94 -5.91
CA GLY A 127 0.71 9.11 -5.29
C GLY A 127 -0.83 9.06 -5.21
N THR A 128 -1.46 7.97 -5.63
CA THR A 128 -2.92 7.83 -5.69
C THR A 128 -3.39 6.65 -4.85
N LEU A 129 -4.41 6.88 -4.02
CA LEU A 129 -5.19 5.81 -3.39
C LEU A 129 -6.30 5.38 -4.34
N TYR A 130 -6.29 4.11 -4.73
CA TYR A 130 -7.41 3.47 -5.41
C TYR A 130 -8.23 2.72 -4.38
N TYR A 131 -9.55 2.95 -4.39
CA TYR A 131 -10.48 2.32 -3.48
C TYR A 131 -11.63 1.71 -4.29
N ALA A 132 -11.62 0.39 -4.43
CA ALA A 132 -12.69 -0.38 -5.04
C ALA A 132 -13.63 -0.93 -3.96
N TYR A 133 -14.91 -1.07 -4.30
CA TYR A 133 -15.94 -1.70 -3.47
C TYR A 133 -17.08 -2.17 -4.38
N LEU A 134 -17.90 -3.10 -3.89
CA LEU A 134 -19.14 -3.49 -4.54
C LEU A 134 -20.25 -2.51 -4.17
N GLU A 135 -21.09 -2.18 -5.13
CA GLU A 135 -22.37 -1.50 -4.90
C GLU A 135 -23.49 -2.27 -5.58
N PHE A 136 -24.56 -2.59 -4.85
CA PHE A 136 -25.58 -3.54 -5.27
C PHE A 136 -26.97 -3.19 -4.71
N THR A 137 -28.03 -3.59 -5.40
CA THR A 137 -29.41 -3.58 -4.89
C THR A 137 -29.73 -4.91 -4.23
N GLU A 138 -30.61 -4.89 -3.22
CA GLU A 138 -31.18 -6.12 -2.65
C GLU A 138 -32.29 -6.68 -3.55
N ASP A 139 -31.99 -7.02 -4.79
CA ASP A 139 -32.94 -7.75 -5.62
C ASP A 139 -32.95 -9.23 -5.21
N SER A 140 -34.15 -9.74 -4.97
CA SER A 140 -34.55 -10.89 -4.12
C SER A 140 -34.09 -12.28 -4.59
N GLY A 141 -32.83 -12.45 -4.99
CA GLY A 141 -32.32 -13.70 -5.59
C GLY A 141 -31.04 -14.28 -4.99
N PHE A 142 -30.27 -13.50 -4.23
CA PHE A 142 -29.07 -14.01 -3.58
C PHE A 142 -29.41 -14.34 -2.13
N THR A 143 -29.84 -15.59 -1.90
CA THR A 143 -29.83 -16.15 -0.56
C THR A 143 -28.41 -16.08 -0.03
N GLN A 144 -28.26 -15.43 1.13
CA GLN A 144 -27.05 -15.34 1.93
C GLN A 144 -26.22 -16.64 1.82
N ILE A 145 -25.03 -16.56 1.21
CA ILE A 145 -24.04 -17.66 1.19
C ILE A 145 -23.26 -17.70 2.50
#